data_AF-A0A3A9EP88-F1
#
_entry.id   AF-A0A3A9EP88-F1
#
_cell.length_a   1.000
_cell.length_b   1.000
_cell.length_c   1.000
_cell.angle_alpha   90.00
_cell.angle_beta   90.00
_cell.angle_gamma   90.00
#
_symmetry.space_group_name_H-M   'P 1'
#
loop_
_entity.id
_entity.type
_entity.pdbx_description
1 polymer ?
#
loop_
_entity_poly.entity_id
_entity_poly.type
_entity_poly.pdbx_seq_one_letter_code
_entity_poly.pdbx_strand_id
1 'polypeptide(L)'
;MQIKAITISGAGMMTAGRSVQEKGNAEQQAGNIFGPECRVTISKEGKNLSRQQDTQAEKGVQDIGSERRMLRQQEEENYYESMKNKYLEELKEIDDKISGLNSSWSPKKEMDETIEKQQEVLRAMRSQKQHQIEENQRRAKEAQQMAAMQSGRYQEEINENNREMRTLLRTIEEAQKAEEQRENGGVEDADKGKGASDQGKSTGDVIRGSAAQFTASSVKRELEVGKMIVGLSEEGHRLLDLADSITQAVLKENEHARKALEQEKLTLEEMEELMRPIRERMTPELYKEVADYRGWGLQILEDTLDVKLQHIADDPLRGMEKAKDSMILSAVDAAFHDATEGKLLETSEELEAEVEELIDRRNDIDRVKEEKEEEKKELEEEQDDPLHPEEYLEEET
;
A
#
# COMPACT_ATOMS: atom_id res chain seq x y z
N MET A 1 -4.83 45.30 58.08
CA MET A 1 -3.89 44.24 58.52
C MET A 1 -2.50 44.64 58.03
N GLN A 2 -1.58 44.82 58.97
CA GLN A 2 -0.20 45.28 58.72
C GLN A 2 0.63 44.13 58.16
N ILE A 3 1.38 44.37 57.08
CA ILE A 3 2.41 43.46 56.58
C ILE A 3 3.73 43.89 57.22
N LYS A 4 4.26 43.01 58.08
CA LYS A 4 5.52 43.18 58.80
C LYS A 4 6.69 42.82 57.87
N ALA A 5 7.66 43.72 57.80
CA ALA A 5 8.94 43.50 57.15
C ALA A 5 9.76 42.42 57.88
N ILE A 6 10.40 41.54 57.11
CA ILE A 6 11.43 40.61 57.57
C ILE A 6 12.75 41.04 56.93
N THR A 7 13.62 41.60 57.76
CA THR A 7 15.04 41.86 57.50
C THR A 7 15.85 40.59 57.69
N ILE A 8 16.64 40.24 56.68
CA ILE A 8 17.65 39.17 56.74
C ILE A 8 18.97 39.79 57.20
N SER A 9 19.44 39.35 58.38
CA SER A 9 20.80 39.55 58.88
C SER A 9 21.71 38.45 58.34
N GLY A 10 22.92 38.81 57.90
CA GLY A 10 23.93 37.83 57.50
C GLY A 10 25.28 38.44 57.19
N ALA A 11 25.98 38.96 58.19
CA ALA A 11 27.45 39.03 58.17
C ALA A 11 27.98 39.20 59.59
N GLY A 12 28.32 38.08 60.22
CA GLY A 12 29.21 38.01 61.36
C GLY A 12 30.41 37.15 61.02
N MET A 13 31.51 37.39 61.75
CA MET A 13 32.84 36.77 61.70
C MET A 13 33.83 37.55 60.80
N MET A 14 34.90 38.18 61.29
CA MET A 14 35.76 37.98 62.47
C MET A 14 36.40 39.33 62.86
N THR A 15 36.36 39.81 64.12
CA THR A 15 37.34 39.58 65.24
C THR A 15 38.80 39.80 64.82
N ALA A 16 39.69 40.53 65.50
CA ALA A 16 39.87 40.96 66.89
C ALA A 16 40.90 42.13 66.89
N GLY A 17 41.12 42.94 67.92
CA GLY A 17 40.72 42.93 69.32
C GLY A 17 40.91 44.35 69.91
N ARG A 18 40.09 44.73 70.92
CA ARG A 18 40.46 44.79 72.35
C ARG A 18 41.64 45.76 72.62
N SER A 19 41.50 46.81 73.44
CA SER A 19 40.74 46.88 74.69
C SER A 19 40.72 48.29 75.32
N VAL A 20 39.57 48.64 75.94
CA VAL A 20 39.42 49.30 77.27
C VAL A 20 39.82 50.79 77.34
N GLN A 21 39.02 51.77 77.82
CA GLN A 21 38.17 51.79 79.02
C GLN A 21 37.14 52.94 78.95
N GLU A 22 35.97 52.72 79.52
CA GLU A 22 34.90 53.70 79.77
C GLU A 22 35.34 54.84 80.74
N LYS A 23 34.80 56.05 80.54
CA LYS A 23 33.87 56.73 81.49
C LYS A 23 33.51 58.16 81.04
N GLY A 24 32.21 58.40 80.94
CA GLY A 24 31.47 59.51 81.60
C GLY A 24 31.87 60.97 81.35
N ASN A 25 30.94 61.68 80.70
CA ASN A 25 30.56 63.09 80.84
C ASN A 25 31.50 64.05 81.60
N ALA A 26 31.93 65.12 80.92
CA ALA A 26 31.70 66.50 81.33
C ALA A 26 32.06 67.46 80.19
N GLU A 27 31.26 68.52 80.06
CA GLU A 27 31.51 69.72 79.28
C GLU A 27 32.92 70.28 79.54
N GLN A 28 33.57 70.84 78.51
CA GLN A 28 34.14 72.18 78.57
C GLN A 28 34.77 72.60 77.23
N GLN A 29 34.51 73.86 76.90
CA GLN A 29 35.17 74.72 75.93
C GLN A 29 36.64 74.34 75.65
N ALA A 30 36.94 74.03 74.39
CA ALA A 30 38.29 74.18 73.86
C ALA A 30 38.30 75.45 73.00
N GLY A 31 39.05 76.44 73.48
CA GLY A 31 39.14 77.76 72.88
C GLY A 31 39.65 77.75 71.44
N ASN A 32 39.16 78.72 70.68
CA ASN A 32 39.77 79.18 69.44
C ASN A 32 41.25 79.53 69.70
N ILE A 33 42.17 78.73 69.16
CA ILE A 33 43.62 78.99 69.17
C ILE A 33 44.08 79.69 67.87
N PHE A 34 43.16 80.01 66.94
CA PHE A 34 43.48 80.84 65.77
C PHE A 34 43.03 82.29 65.99
N GLY A 35 44.00 83.22 65.89
CA GLY A 35 43.84 84.67 66.03
C GLY A 35 42.97 85.33 64.94
N PRO A 36 42.93 86.67 64.87
CA PRO A 36 41.85 87.42 64.22
C PRO A 36 41.72 87.08 62.73
N GLU A 37 40.48 87.00 62.27
CA GLU A 37 40.07 86.67 60.90
C GLU A 37 40.91 87.46 59.87
N CYS A 38 41.86 86.76 59.24
CA CYS A 38 42.55 87.28 58.07
C CYS A 38 41.55 87.31 56.91
N ARG A 39 41.12 88.52 56.52
CA ARG A 39 40.31 88.73 55.32
C ARG A 39 41.17 88.46 54.08
N VAL A 40 41.21 87.20 53.64
CA VAL A 40 41.88 86.79 52.40
C VAL A 40 41.09 87.37 51.23
N THR A 41 41.59 88.44 50.62
CA THR A 41 41.06 88.93 49.35
C THR A 41 41.84 88.28 48.22
N ILE A 42 41.18 87.42 47.46
CA ILE A 42 41.75 86.83 46.25
C ILE A 42 42.04 87.99 45.28
N SER A 43 43.30 88.10 44.83
CA SER A 43 43.73 89.14 43.87
C SER A 43 42.86 89.07 42.59
N LYS A 44 42.76 90.19 41.85
CA LYS A 44 42.03 90.22 40.57
C LYS A 44 42.57 89.21 39.56
N GLU A 45 43.88 88.90 39.60
CA GLU A 45 44.48 87.83 38.78
C GLU A 45 44.12 86.44 39.29
N GLY A 46 44.09 86.22 40.60
CA GLY A 46 43.64 84.95 41.19
C GLY A 46 42.16 84.64 40.89
N LYS A 47 41.31 85.67 40.84
CA LYS A 47 39.91 85.53 40.41
C LYS A 47 39.77 85.20 38.93
N ASN A 48 40.67 85.69 38.07
CA ASN A 48 40.69 85.35 36.65
C ASN A 48 41.21 83.93 36.39
N LEU A 49 42.22 83.48 37.13
CA LEU A 49 42.72 82.10 37.10
C LEU A 49 41.69 81.10 37.62
N SER A 50 40.98 81.41 38.70
CA SER A 50 39.87 80.58 39.21
C SER A 50 38.75 80.48 38.18
N ARG A 51 38.37 81.59 37.52
CA ARG A 51 37.36 81.56 36.45
C ARG A 51 37.81 80.76 35.23
N GLN A 52 39.10 80.79 34.88
CA GLN A 52 39.65 79.96 33.81
C GLN A 52 39.65 78.47 34.20
N GLN A 53 39.97 78.14 35.45
CA GLN A 53 39.88 76.78 35.99
C GLN A 53 38.43 76.28 36.07
N ASP A 54 37.47 77.11 36.45
CA ASP A 54 36.05 76.77 36.46
C ASP A 54 35.54 76.49 35.02
N THR A 55 35.95 77.29 34.03
CA THR A 55 35.61 77.03 32.61
C THR A 55 36.32 75.81 32.01
N GLN A 56 37.48 75.40 32.53
CA GLN A 56 38.15 74.14 32.13
C GLN A 56 37.55 72.92 32.85
N ALA A 57 37.14 73.07 34.11
CA ALA A 57 36.46 72.05 34.89
C ALA A 57 35.06 71.74 34.34
N GLU A 58 34.29 72.76 33.91
CA GLU A 58 33.01 72.56 33.24
C GLU A 58 33.14 71.83 31.89
N LYS A 59 34.20 72.11 31.12
CA LYS A 59 34.52 71.37 29.89
C LYS A 59 34.88 69.91 30.17
N GLY A 60 35.67 69.63 31.19
CA GLY A 60 36.02 68.27 31.60
C GLY A 60 34.84 67.47 32.16
N VAL A 61 33.91 68.10 32.87
CA VAL A 61 32.68 67.44 33.37
C VAL A 61 31.71 67.13 32.23
N GLN A 62 31.59 68.01 31.23
CA GLN A 62 30.83 67.70 30.01
C GLN A 62 31.47 66.54 29.23
N ASP A 63 32.80 66.51 29.12
CA ASP A 63 33.56 65.49 28.37
C ASP A 63 33.47 64.09 29.02
N ILE A 64 33.61 64.01 30.36
CA ILE A 64 33.38 62.79 31.14
C ILE A 64 31.91 62.34 31.06
N GLY A 65 30.98 63.29 30.98
CA GLY A 65 29.55 63.03 30.82
C GLY A 65 29.18 62.49 29.43
N SER A 66 29.90 62.89 28.37
CA SER A 66 29.80 62.30 27.03
C SER A 66 30.48 60.94 26.96
N GLU A 67 31.66 60.78 27.55
CA GLU A 67 32.38 59.50 27.59
C GLU A 67 31.56 58.42 28.33
N ARG A 68 30.97 58.75 29.49
CA ARG A 68 30.04 57.85 30.21
C ARG A 68 28.74 57.55 29.47
N ARG A 69 28.33 58.40 28.52
CA ARG A 69 27.17 58.13 27.66
C ARG A 69 27.54 57.22 26.49
N MET A 70 28.70 57.43 25.89
CA MET A 70 29.23 56.55 24.84
C MET A 70 29.53 55.15 25.39
N LEU A 71 30.13 55.03 26.57
CA LEU A 71 30.35 53.73 27.23
C LEU A 71 29.04 52.99 27.48
N ARG A 72 27.99 53.69 27.94
CA ARG A 72 26.66 53.08 28.12
C ARG A 72 26.03 52.64 26.80
N GLN A 73 26.12 53.45 25.75
CA GLN A 73 25.66 53.05 24.42
C GLN A 73 26.43 51.84 23.88
N GLN A 74 27.74 51.79 24.11
CA GLN A 74 28.56 50.66 23.68
C GLN A 74 28.21 49.39 24.47
N GLU A 75 27.93 49.49 25.78
CA GLU A 75 27.43 48.37 26.58
C GLU A 75 26.06 47.88 26.10
N GLU A 76 25.15 48.79 25.75
CA GLU A 76 23.83 48.47 25.18
C GLU A 76 23.93 47.80 23.81
N GLU A 77 24.78 48.31 22.91
CA GLU A 77 25.05 47.71 21.59
C GLU A 77 25.72 46.34 21.71
N ASN A 78 26.68 46.18 22.62
CA ASN A 78 27.32 44.90 22.88
C ASN A 78 26.33 43.89 23.46
N TYR A 79 25.42 44.33 24.35
CA TYR A 79 24.37 43.48 24.89
C TYR A 79 23.38 43.03 23.81
N TYR A 80 22.98 43.96 22.94
CA TYR A 80 22.12 43.67 21.79
C TYR A 80 22.75 42.64 20.85
N GLU A 81 24.01 42.85 20.46
CA GLU A 81 24.73 41.93 19.56
C GLU A 81 24.93 40.55 20.22
N SER A 82 25.17 40.52 21.54
CA SER A 82 25.23 39.26 22.29
C SER A 82 23.89 38.51 22.27
N MET A 83 22.76 39.21 22.44
CA MET A 83 21.44 38.58 22.39
C MET A 83 21.09 38.09 20.99
N LYS A 84 21.34 38.91 19.96
CA LYS A 84 21.18 38.50 18.56
C LYS A 84 21.95 37.22 18.25
N ASN A 85 23.23 37.15 18.63
CA ASN A 85 24.05 35.97 18.40
C ASN A 85 23.56 34.73 19.16
N LYS A 86 23.00 34.88 20.37
CA LYS A 86 22.37 33.76 21.09
C LYS A 86 21.17 33.19 20.34
N TYR A 87 20.28 34.05 19.83
CA TYR A 87 19.13 33.58 19.06
C TYR A 87 19.54 32.93 17.75
N LEU A 88 20.57 33.44 17.07
CA LEU A 88 21.10 32.82 15.85
C LEU A 88 21.68 31.42 16.13
N GLU A 89 22.40 31.23 17.24
CA GLU A 89 22.91 29.89 17.61
C GLU A 89 21.75 28.95 17.99
N GLU A 90 20.72 29.44 18.68
CA GLU A 90 19.54 28.64 19.01
C GLU A 90 18.79 28.16 17.75
N LEU A 91 18.59 29.02 16.76
CA LEU A 91 17.99 28.64 15.47
C LEU A 91 18.83 27.57 14.76
N LYS A 92 20.16 27.69 14.81
CA LYS A 92 21.08 26.72 14.22
C LYS A 92 21.04 25.38 14.96
N GLU A 93 21.01 25.37 16.29
CA GLU A 93 20.84 24.15 17.07
C GLU A 93 19.54 23.43 16.72
N ILE A 94 18.45 24.19 16.50
CA ILE A 94 17.18 23.63 16.03
C ILE A 94 17.34 23.01 14.64
N ASP A 95 17.92 23.74 13.68
CA ASP A 95 18.12 23.27 12.31
C ASP A 95 18.97 21.99 12.27
N ASP A 96 20.06 21.96 13.03
CA ASP A 96 20.94 20.80 13.14
C ASP A 96 20.21 19.61 13.76
N LYS A 97 19.41 19.84 14.80
CA LYS A 97 18.66 18.78 15.47
C LYS A 97 17.55 18.22 14.58
N ILE A 98 16.73 19.06 13.94
CA ILE A 98 15.64 18.62 13.07
C ILE A 98 16.17 17.94 11.80
N SER A 99 17.26 18.45 11.23
CA SER A 99 17.92 17.85 10.05
C SER A 99 18.63 16.54 10.39
N GLY A 100 19.22 16.46 11.58
CA GLY A 100 19.85 15.25 12.11
C GLY A 100 18.85 14.11 12.27
N LEU A 101 17.62 14.40 12.70
CA LEU A 101 16.54 13.42 12.74
C LEU A 101 16.23 12.86 11.35
N ASN A 102 16.25 13.71 10.32
CA ASN A 102 16.06 13.27 8.94
C ASN A 102 17.20 12.39 8.41
N SER A 103 18.38 12.45 9.04
CA SER A 103 19.54 11.65 8.64
C SER A 103 19.67 10.36 9.45
N SER A 104 18.91 10.23 10.54
CA SER A 104 19.01 9.10 11.45
C SER A 104 17.96 8.03 11.16
N TRP A 105 18.42 6.79 11.04
CA TRP A 105 17.55 5.61 11.11
C TRP A 105 17.69 4.97 12.48
N SER A 106 16.56 4.78 13.15
CA SER A 106 16.48 3.93 14.34
C SER A 106 15.33 2.96 14.13
N PRO A 107 15.56 1.64 14.25
CA PRO A 107 14.48 0.66 14.24
C PRO A 107 13.57 1.01 15.42
N LYS A 108 12.37 1.50 15.13
CA LYS A 108 11.39 1.76 16.18
C LYS A 108 10.64 0.49 16.49
N LYS A 109 10.20 0.37 17.74
CA LYS A 109 9.19 -0.62 18.10
C LYS A 109 8.04 -0.44 17.12
N GLU A 110 7.78 -1.53 16.42
CA GLU A 110 6.81 -1.62 15.35
C GLU A 110 5.48 -1.01 15.83
N MET A 111 4.87 -0.16 15.00
CA MET A 111 3.55 0.38 15.29
C MET A 111 2.54 -0.76 15.14
N ASP A 112 1.76 -1.07 16.17
CA ASP A 112 0.89 -2.25 16.18
C ASP A 112 0.01 -2.36 14.92
N GLU A 113 -0.47 -1.22 14.42
CA GLU A 113 -1.26 -1.14 13.17
C GLU A 113 -0.45 -1.45 11.90
N THR A 114 0.82 -1.06 11.83
CA THR A 114 1.68 -1.36 10.67
C THR A 114 2.07 -2.83 10.64
N ILE A 115 2.32 -3.42 11.81
CA ILE A 115 2.54 -4.87 11.97
C ILE A 115 1.32 -5.63 11.49
N GLU A 116 0.13 -5.19 11.90
CA GLU A 116 -1.11 -5.87 11.54
C GLU A 116 -1.32 -5.85 10.02
N LYS A 117 -1.15 -4.69 9.37
CA LYS A 117 -1.22 -4.57 7.91
C LYS A 117 -0.17 -5.45 7.21
N GLN A 118 1.09 -5.44 7.67
CA GLN A 118 2.14 -6.28 7.09
C GLN A 118 1.81 -7.78 7.23
N GLN A 119 1.37 -8.20 8.42
CA GLN A 119 0.94 -9.57 8.67
C GLN A 119 -0.27 -9.95 7.82
N GLU A 120 -1.20 -9.02 7.58
CA GLU A 120 -2.33 -9.22 6.67
C GLU A 120 -1.86 -9.49 5.24
N VAL A 121 -0.93 -8.67 4.71
CA VAL A 121 -0.35 -8.91 3.37
C VAL A 121 0.34 -10.28 3.30
N LEU A 122 1.14 -10.62 4.30
CA LEU A 122 1.82 -11.92 4.37
C LEU A 122 0.83 -13.10 4.45
N ARG A 123 -0.26 -12.97 5.21
CA ARG A 123 -1.32 -13.99 5.28
C ARG A 123 -2.03 -14.12 3.95
N ALA A 124 -2.36 -13.01 3.30
CA ALA A 124 -3.01 -13.01 2.00
C ALA A 124 -2.13 -13.68 0.93
N MET A 125 -0.83 -13.36 0.89
CA MET A 125 0.13 -14.02 0.01
C MET A 125 0.21 -15.53 0.24
N ARG A 126 0.35 -15.97 1.49
CA ARG A 126 0.42 -17.40 1.82
C ARG A 126 -0.88 -18.13 1.47
N SER A 127 -2.01 -17.52 1.79
CA SER A 127 -3.34 -18.06 1.49
C SER A 127 -3.55 -18.19 -0.01
N GLN A 128 -3.18 -17.16 -0.77
CA GLN A 128 -3.24 -17.19 -2.23
C GLN A 128 -2.36 -18.28 -2.82
N LYS A 129 -1.11 -18.38 -2.37
CA LYS A 129 -0.20 -19.43 -2.84
C LYS A 129 -0.78 -20.82 -2.59
N GLN A 130 -1.31 -21.07 -1.40
CA GLN A 130 -1.95 -22.34 -1.08
C GLN A 130 -3.17 -22.60 -1.96
N HIS A 131 -4.03 -21.59 -2.12
CA HIS A 131 -5.21 -21.68 -2.96
C HIS A 131 -4.86 -21.97 -4.42
N GLN A 132 -3.83 -21.32 -4.98
CA GLN A 132 -3.33 -21.60 -6.32
C GLN A 132 -2.83 -23.03 -6.44
N ILE A 133 -2.07 -23.55 -5.47
CA ILE A 133 -1.58 -24.94 -5.51
C ILE A 133 -2.75 -25.94 -5.52
N GLU A 134 -3.74 -25.75 -4.65
CA GLU A 134 -4.92 -26.60 -4.57
C GLU A 134 -5.79 -26.50 -5.82
N GLU A 135 -6.06 -25.28 -6.29
CA GLU A 135 -6.88 -25.06 -7.47
C GLU A 135 -6.20 -25.60 -8.74
N ASN A 136 -4.88 -25.41 -8.89
CA ASN A 136 -4.09 -25.99 -9.97
C ASN A 136 -4.26 -27.51 -10.05
N GLN A 137 -4.09 -28.20 -8.93
CA GLN A 137 -4.22 -29.65 -8.87
C GLN A 137 -5.65 -30.10 -9.15
N ARG A 138 -6.63 -29.40 -8.58
CA ARG A 138 -8.04 -29.72 -8.75
C ARG A 138 -8.48 -29.56 -10.20
N ARG A 139 -8.20 -28.41 -10.82
CA ARG A 139 -8.60 -28.10 -12.21
C ARG A 139 -7.94 -29.02 -13.22
N ALA A 140 -6.66 -29.36 -13.04
CA ALA A 140 -5.97 -30.31 -13.89
C ALA A 140 -6.60 -31.71 -13.80
N LYS A 141 -6.93 -32.19 -12.58
CA LYS A 141 -7.60 -33.48 -12.38
C LYS A 141 -9.03 -33.50 -12.94
N GLU A 142 -9.80 -32.43 -12.72
CA GLU A 142 -11.16 -32.29 -13.26
C GLU A 142 -11.14 -32.36 -14.79
N ALA A 143 -10.21 -31.67 -15.45
CA ALA A 143 -10.06 -31.71 -16.91
C ALA A 143 -9.66 -33.10 -17.42
N GLN A 144 -8.71 -33.77 -16.76
CA GLN A 144 -8.31 -35.14 -17.09
C GLN A 144 -9.46 -36.13 -16.92
N GLN A 145 -10.25 -36.00 -15.85
CA GLN A 145 -11.41 -36.85 -15.61
C GLN A 145 -12.50 -36.64 -16.65
N MET A 146 -12.78 -35.40 -17.04
CA MET A 146 -13.75 -35.11 -18.10
C MET A 146 -13.33 -35.72 -19.43
N ALA A 147 -12.06 -35.58 -19.83
CA ALA A 147 -11.54 -36.20 -21.05
C ALA A 147 -11.56 -37.74 -20.97
N ALA A 148 -11.18 -38.32 -19.82
CA ALA A 148 -11.19 -39.76 -19.62
C ALA A 148 -12.61 -40.36 -19.56
N MET A 149 -13.60 -39.65 -19.01
CA MET A 149 -15.00 -40.09 -19.00
C MET A 149 -15.56 -40.19 -20.41
N GLN A 150 -15.21 -39.26 -21.31
CA GLN A 150 -15.57 -39.41 -22.72
C GLN A 150 -14.91 -40.66 -23.32
N SER A 151 -13.60 -40.80 -23.18
CA SER A 151 -12.86 -42.00 -23.64
C SER A 151 -13.47 -43.32 -23.12
N GLY A 152 -13.87 -43.35 -21.85
CA GLY A 152 -14.52 -44.49 -21.21
C GLY A 152 -15.92 -44.79 -21.75
N ARG A 153 -16.74 -43.76 -21.96
CA ARG A 153 -18.06 -43.91 -22.60
C ARG A 153 -17.92 -44.53 -23.99
N TYR A 154 -16.94 -44.09 -24.79
CA TYR A 154 -16.68 -44.69 -26.10
C TYR A 154 -16.29 -46.17 -26.02
N GLN A 155 -15.43 -46.54 -25.05
CA GLN A 155 -15.05 -47.94 -24.91
C GLN A 155 -16.24 -48.82 -24.48
N GLU A 156 -17.14 -48.30 -23.65
CA GLU A 156 -18.36 -48.97 -23.24
C GLU A 156 -19.33 -49.15 -24.41
N GLU A 157 -19.55 -48.12 -25.23
CA GLU A 157 -20.39 -48.18 -26.44
C GLU A 157 -19.84 -49.19 -27.46
N ILE A 158 -18.53 -49.18 -27.72
CA ILE A 158 -17.89 -50.17 -28.60
C ILE A 158 -18.07 -51.59 -28.04
N ASN A 159 -17.94 -51.77 -26.73
CA ASN A 159 -18.09 -53.08 -26.10
C ASN A 159 -19.53 -53.59 -26.16
N GLU A 160 -20.51 -52.71 -25.95
CA GLU A 160 -21.93 -53.06 -26.03
C GLU A 160 -22.32 -53.38 -27.47
N ASN A 161 -21.93 -52.55 -28.45
CA ASN A 161 -22.17 -52.85 -29.86
C ASN A 161 -21.52 -54.19 -30.28
N ASN A 162 -20.28 -54.46 -29.87
CA ASN A 162 -19.65 -55.76 -30.10
C ASN A 162 -20.41 -56.93 -29.46
N ARG A 163 -21.05 -56.71 -28.31
CA ARG A 163 -21.88 -57.71 -27.64
C ARG A 163 -23.18 -57.94 -28.40
N GLU A 164 -23.84 -56.87 -28.84
CA GLU A 164 -25.05 -56.91 -29.67
C GLU A 164 -24.80 -57.64 -31.00
N MET A 165 -23.71 -57.29 -31.69
CA MET A 165 -23.30 -57.97 -32.92
C MET A 165 -23.03 -59.46 -32.71
N ARG A 166 -22.41 -59.85 -31.59
CA ARG A 166 -22.22 -61.27 -31.25
C ARG A 166 -23.54 -61.98 -30.95
N THR A 167 -24.50 -61.31 -30.30
CA THR A 167 -25.83 -61.89 -30.08
C THR A 167 -26.59 -62.04 -31.39
N LEU A 168 -26.54 -61.04 -32.28
CA LEU A 168 -27.16 -61.11 -33.62
C LEU A 168 -26.56 -62.23 -34.46
N LEU A 169 -25.23 -62.34 -34.52
CA LEU A 169 -24.56 -63.43 -35.23
C LEU A 169 -24.92 -64.79 -34.64
N ARG A 170 -25.06 -64.92 -33.31
CA ARG A 170 -25.53 -66.15 -32.68
C ARG A 170 -26.98 -66.46 -33.07
N THR A 171 -27.88 -65.47 -33.06
CA THR A 171 -29.27 -65.68 -33.48
C THR A 171 -29.38 -66.02 -34.95
N ILE A 172 -28.54 -65.45 -35.83
CA ILE A 172 -28.47 -65.81 -37.25
C ILE A 172 -27.91 -67.22 -37.40
N GLU A 173 -26.88 -67.60 -36.66
CA GLU A 173 -26.31 -68.95 -36.70
C GLU A 173 -27.32 -70.00 -36.18
N GLU A 174 -28.08 -69.67 -35.13
CA GLU A 174 -29.17 -70.50 -34.61
C GLU A 174 -30.36 -70.56 -35.59
N ALA A 175 -30.70 -69.44 -36.23
CA ALA A 175 -31.71 -69.37 -37.28
C ALA A 175 -31.28 -70.18 -38.50
N GLN A 176 -30.04 -70.08 -38.97
CA GLN A 176 -29.50 -70.87 -40.08
C GLN A 176 -29.47 -72.36 -39.75
N LYS A 177 -29.09 -72.74 -38.52
CA LYS A 177 -29.18 -74.13 -38.04
C LYS A 177 -30.64 -74.63 -37.97
N ALA A 178 -31.60 -73.74 -37.73
CA ALA A 178 -33.03 -74.04 -37.75
C ALA A 178 -33.62 -74.03 -39.18
N GLU A 179 -33.07 -73.22 -40.08
CA GLU A 179 -33.43 -73.05 -41.49
C GLU A 179 -32.99 -74.26 -42.33
N GLU A 180 -31.92 -74.97 -41.92
CA GLU A 180 -31.61 -76.32 -42.42
C GLU A 180 -32.68 -77.39 -42.07
N GLN A 181 -33.72 -77.05 -41.30
CA GLN A 181 -34.82 -77.97 -40.99
C GLN A 181 -36.24 -77.51 -41.34
N ARG A 182 -36.50 -76.27 -41.78
CA ARG A 182 -37.84 -75.88 -42.27
C ARG A 182 -37.80 -74.76 -43.30
N GLU A 183 -38.35 -75.04 -44.48
CA GLU A 183 -38.84 -74.04 -45.43
C GLU A 183 -40.05 -73.27 -44.86
N ASN A 184 -40.08 -71.97 -45.16
CA ASN A 184 -41.15 -70.97 -45.04
C ASN A 184 -41.42 -70.29 -43.69
N GLY A 185 -41.21 -68.97 -43.69
CA GLY A 185 -42.20 -68.00 -43.18
C GLY A 185 -41.65 -66.76 -42.46
N GLY A 186 -41.70 -65.61 -43.14
CA GLY A 186 -42.03 -64.27 -42.62
C GLY A 186 -41.17 -63.64 -41.52
N VAL A 187 -40.53 -62.50 -41.82
CA VAL A 187 -39.87 -61.62 -40.85
C VAL A 187 -40.79 -60.45 -40.54
N GLU A 188 -41.03 -60.18 -39.25
CA GLU A 188 -41.66 -58.95 -38.76
C GLU A 188 -40.58 -57.93 -38.39
N ASP A 189 -40.86 -56.66 -38.70
CA ASP A 189 -39.98 -55.52 -38.53
C ASP A 189 -39.65 -55.24 -37.05
N ALA A 190 -38.36 -55.03 -36.78
CA ALA A 190 -37.85 -54.55 -35.51
C ALA A 190 -37.59 -53.04 -35.60
N ASP A 191 -38.45 -52.29 -34.92
CA ASP A 191 -38.33 -50.87 -34.64
C ASP A 191 -36.96 -50.55 -33.98
N LYS A 192 -36.14 -49.75 -34.67
CA LYS A 192 -34.85 -49.24 -34.16
C LYS A 192 -35.01 -47.76 -33.82
N GLY A 193 -34.97 -47.47 -32.53
CA GLY A 193 -34.94 -46.09 -32.01
C GLY A 193 -33.68 -45.36 -32.47
N LYS A 194 -33.89 -44.26 -33.22
CA LYS A 194 -32.87 -43.31 -33.67
C LYS A 194 -32.48 -42.41 -32.50
N GLY A 195 -31.22 -42.48 -32.07
CA GLY A 195 -30.66 -41.58 -31.06
C GLY A 195 -30.41 -40.20 -31.67
N ALA A 196 -31.12 -39.18 -31.20
CA ALA A 196 -30.89 -37.80 -31.59
C ALA A 196 -29.50 -37.34 -31.09
N SER A 197 -28.65 -36.87 -31.99
CA SER A 197 -27.38 -36.23 -31.67
C SER A 197 -27.66 -34.81 -31.15
N ASP A 198 -27.67 -34.65 -29.84
CA ASP A 198 -27.75 -33.35 -29.22
C ASP A 198 -26.45 -32.59 -29.53
N GLN A 199 -26.55 -31.57 -30.38
CA GLN A 199 -25.44 -30.72 -30.85
C GLN A 199 -25.00 -29.77 -29.72
N GLY A 200 -24.62 -30.35 -28.59
CA GLY A 200 -24.12 -29.68 -27.40
C GLY A 200 -22.64 -29.31 -27.56
N LYS A 201 -22.20 -28.27 -26.86
CA LYS A 201 -20.78 -27.86 -26.80
C LYS A 201 -19.90 -29.07 -26.49
N SER A 202 -18.96 -29.39 -27.40
CA SER A 202 -17.94 -30.42 -27.21
C SER A 202 -17.27 -30.26 -25.84
N THR A 203 -16.97 -31.38 -25.18
CA THR A 203 -16.25 -31.39 -23.90
C THR A 203 -14.90 -30.70 -24.01
N GLY A 204 -14.26 -30.77 -25.19
CA GLY A 204 -13.04 -30.02 -25.48
C GLY A 204 -13.22 -28.50 -25.33
N ASP A 205 -14.34 -27.94 -25.80
CA ASP A 205 -14.65 -26.51 -25.67
C ASP A 205 -15.00 -26.12 -24.24
N VAL A 206 -15.66 -27.01 -23.49
CA VAL A 206 -15.94 -26.81 -22.06
C VAL A 206 -14.64 -26.74 -21.24
N ILE A 207 -13.70 -27.65 -21.50
CA ILE A 207 -12.39 -27.65 -20.81
C ILE A 207 -11.59 -26.41 -21.20
N ARG A 208 -11.59 -26.00 -22.48
CA ARG A 208 -10.88 -24.82 -22.97
C ARG A 208 -11.44 -23.52 -22.35
N GLY A 209 -12.76 -23.38 -22.28
CA GLY A 209 -13.43 -22.28 -21.60
C GLY A 209 -13.10 -22.24 -20.09
N SER A 210 -13.07 -23.41 -19.44
CA SER A 210 -12.68 -23.54 -18.04
C SER A 210 -11.22 -23.11 -17.80
N ALA A 211 -10.31 -23.46 -18.70
CA ALA A 211 -8.91 -23.04 -18.62
C ALA A 211 -8.77 -21.52 -18.73
N ALA A 212 -9.50 -20.89 -19.65
CA ALA A 212 -9.49 -19.43 -19.80
C ALA A 212 -10.03 -18.72 -18.54
N GLN A 213 -11.17 -19.14 -18.00
CA GLN A 213 -11.73 -18.58 -16.76
C GLN A 213 -10.80 -18.77 -15.57
N PHE A 214 -10.17 -19.95 -15.46
CA PHE A 214 -9.19 -20.24 -14.42
C PHE A 214 -8.01 -19.27 -14.46
N THR A 215 -7.39 -19.07 -15.64
CA THR A 215 -6.27 -18.13 -15.79
C THR A 215 -6.66 -16.70 -15.42
N ALA A 216 -7.82 -16.23 -15.89
CA ALA A 216 -8.29 -14.89 -15.57
C ALA A 216 -8.53 -14.69 -14.07
N SER A 217 -9.14 -15.68 -13.40
CA SER A 217 -9.36 -15.65 -11.95
C SER A 217 -8.04 -15.65 -11.17
N SER A 218 -7.08 -16.49 -11.58
CA SER A 218 -5.75 -16.54 -10.97
C SER A 218 -5.00 -15.22 -11.09
N VAL A 219 -4.94 -14.63 -12.28
CA VAL A 219 -4.31 -13.31 -12.49
C VAL A 219 -5.01 -12.22 -11.68
N LYS A 220 -6.35 -12.23 -11.60
CA LYS A 220 -7.10 -11.25 -10.82
C LYS A 220 -6.73 -11.30 -9.33
N ARG A 221 -6.63 -12.50 -8.75
CA ARG A 221 -6.21 -12.66 -7.36
C ARG A 221 -4.78 -12.17 -7.14
N GLU A 222 -3.85 -12.42 -8.07
CA GLU A 222 -2.46 -11.91 -7.94
C GLU A 222 -2.42 -10.38 -7.96
N LEU A 223 -3.27 -9.77 -8.79
CA LEU A 223 -3.40 -8.32 -8.82
C LEU A 223 -3.91 -7.76 -7.47
N GLU A 224 -4.81 -8.46 -6.79
CA GLU A 224 -5.32 -8.06 -5.47
C GLU A 224 -4.21 -8.07 -4.41
N VAL A 225 -3.36 -9.12 -4.38
CA VAL A 225 -2.17 -9.14 -3.51
C VAL A 225 -1.17 -8.07 -3.89
N GLY A 226 -0.94 -7.85 -5.19
CA GLY A 226 -0.10 -6.75 -5.67
C GLY A 226 -0.57 -5.38 -5.19
N LYS A 227 -1.88 -5.13 -5.17
CA LYS A 227 -2.46 -3.89 -4.62
C LYS A 227 -2.23 -3.74 -3.13
N MET A 228 -2.33 -4.82 -2.36
CA MET A 228 -2.04 -4.78 -0.91
C MET A 228 -0.57 -4.45 -0.63
N ILE A 229 0.36 -5.00 -1.41
CA ILE A 229 1.79 -4.69 -1.34
C ILE A 229 2.05 -3.20 -1.69
N VAL A 230 1.38 -2.69 -2.73
CA VAL A 230 1.50 -1.27 -3.11
C VAL A 230 0.94 -0.37 -2.02
N GLY A 231 -0.23 -0.69 -1.46
CA GLY A 231 -0.82 0.09 -0.36
C GLY A 231 0.07 0.16 0.88
N LEU A 232 0.80 -0.91 1.20
CA LEU A 232 1.81 -0.88 2.27
C LEU A 232 2.97 0.06 1.94
N SER A 233 3.44 0.07 0.69
CA SER A 233 4.49 1.01 0.24
C SER A 233 4.02 2.47 0.33
N GLU A 234 2.77 2.74 -0.08
CA GLU A 234 2.16 4.07 -0.06
C GLU A 234 2.03 4.61 1.37
N GLU A 235 1.68 3.76 2.35
CA GLU A 235 1.68 4.14 3.76
C GLU A 235 3.10 4.53 4.24
N GLY A 236 4.11 3.73 3.90
CA GLY A 236 5.50 4.04 4.23
C GLY A 236 5.93 5.40 3.67
N HIS A 237 5.63 5.69 2.40
CA HIS A 237 5.90 6.98 1.78
C HIS A 237 5.13 8.13 2.43
N ARG A 238 3.85 7.94 2.74
CA ARG A 238 3.02 8.94 3.42
C ARG A 238 3.61 9.38 4.76
N LEU A 239 4.15 8.44 5.55
CA LEU A 239 4.78 8.76 6.83
C LEU A 239 6.09 9.55 6.63
N LEU A 240 6.89 9.21 5.62
CA LEU A 240 8.08 9.98 5.26
C LEU A 240 7.73 11.39 4.82
N ASP A 241 6.72 11.54 3.96
CA ASP A 241 6.25 12.85 3.50
C ASP A 241 5.76 13.72 4.65
N LEU A 242 5.10 13.12 5.66
CA LEU A 242 4.68 13.83 6.86
C LEU A 242 5.89 14.32 7.69
N ALA A 243 6.89 13.46 7.89
CA ALA A 243 8.12 13.84 8.59
C ALA A 243 8.89 14.95 7.85
N ASP A 244 9.00 14.83 6.52
CA ASP A 244 9.67 15.82 5.67
C ASP A 244 8.90 17.15 5.64
N SER A 245 7.56 17.10 5.60
CA SER A 245 6.71 18.29 5.67
C SER A 245 6.91 19.07 6.97
N ILE A 246 6.93 18.38 8.12
CA ILE A 246 7.18 19.00 9.43
C ILE A 246 8.58 19.60 9.46
N THR A 247 9.59 18.84 9.03
CA THR A 247 10.99 19.29 8.98
C THR A 247 11.13 20.54 8.12
N GLN A 248 10.57 20.54 6.90
CA GLN A 248 10.63 21.70 6.02
C GLN A 248 9.87 22.91 6.58
N ALA A 249 8.75 22.70 7.27
CA ALA A 249 8.02 23.80 7.89
C ALA A 249 8.85 24.49 8.98
N VAL A 250 9.54 23.71 9.82
CA VAL A 250 10.45 24.23 10.85
C VAL A 250 11.62 24.97 10.21
N LEU A 251 12.30 24.36 9.23
CA LEU A 251 13.46 24.97 8.56
C LEU A 251 13.09 26.29 7.88
N LYS A 252 11.92 26.38 7.24
CA LYS A 252 11.43 27.62 6.61
C LYS A 252 11.14 28.71 7.64
N GLU A 253 10.55 28.35 8.78
CA GLU A 253 10.26 29.29 9.87
C GLU A 253 11.55 29.82 10.51
N ASN A 254 12.53 28.93 10.76
CA ASN A 254 13.86 29.31 11.25
C ASN A 254 14.61 30.18 10.24
N GLU A 255 14.55 29.86 8.94
CA GLU A 255 15.20 30.67 7.91
C GLU A 255 14.59 32.08 7.85
N HIS A 256 13.28 32.21 8.01
CA HIS A 256 12.61 33.50 8.08
C HIS A 256 13.08 34.30 9.30
N ALA A 257 13.10 33.69 10.50
CA ALA A 257 13.57 34.35 11.70
C ALA A 257 15.05 34.75 11.62
N ARG A 258 15.90 33.88 11.07
CA ARG A 258 17.33 34.16 10.85
C ARG A 258 17.53 35.37 9.94
N LYS A 259 16.80 35.44 8.81
CA LYS A 259 16.87 36.59 7.89
C LYS A 259 16.42 37.88 8.56
N ALA A 260 15.34 37.85 9.35
CA ALA A 260 14.87 39.01 10.09
C ALA A 260 15.93 39.51 11.10
N LEU A 261 16.52 38.60 11.88
CA LEU A 261 17.61 38.92 12.82
C LEU A 261 18.85 39.49 12.12
N GLU A 262 19.19 39.00 10.93
CA GLU A 262 20.36 39.45 10.15
C GLU A 262 20.14 40.82 9.49
N GLN A 263 18.95 41.09 8.94
CA GLN A 263 18.67 42.23 8.07
C GLN A 263 18.03 43.43 8.79
N GLU A 264 17.21 43.19 9.82
CA GLU A 264 16.46 44.23 10.51
C GLU A 264 17.10 44.62 11.84
N LYS A 265 17.09 45.92 12.16
CA LYS A 265 17.40 46.40 13.51
C LYS A 265 16.16 46.27 14.38
N LEU A 266 15.86 45.03 14.75
CA LEU A 266 14.79 44.70 15.68
C LEU A 266 15.14 45.22 17.08
N THR A 267 14.16 45.56 17.88
CA THR A 267 14.33 45.76 19.32
C THR A 267 14.43 44.41 20.03
N LEU A 268 14.92 44.40 21.28
CA LEU A 268 15.00 43.16 22.07
C LEU A 268 13.62 42.51 22.28
N GLU A 269 12.55 43.31 22.41
CA GLU A 269 11.18 42.80 22.52
C GLU A 269 10.73 42.14 21.21
N GLU A 270 10.98 42.78 20.05
CA GLU A 270 10.64 42.22 18.74
C GLU A 270 11.43 40.94 18.43
N MET A 271 12.70 40.84 18.87
CA MET A 271 13.47 39.59 18.77
C MET A 271 12.85 38.46 19.58
N GLU A 272 12.42 38.73 20.82
CA GLU A 272 11.78 37.73 21.66
C GLU A 272 10.39 37.35 21.12
N GLU A 273 9.63 38.29 20.56
CA GLU A 273 8.36 37.99 19.88
C GLU A 273 8.55 37.11 18.65
N LEU A 274 9.63 37.30 17.89
CA LEU A 274 10.00 36.46 16.75
C LEU A 274 10.39 35.04 17.18
N MET A 275 11.13 34.90 18.28
CA MET A 275 11.66 33.61 18.74
C MET A 275 10.68 32.78 19.56
N ARG A 276 9.73 33.42 20.24
CA ARG A 276 8.71 32.76 21.07
C ARG A 276 7.91 31.66 20.35
N PRO A 277 7.28 31.90 19.17
CA PRO A 277 6.50 30.87 18.49
C PRO A 277 7.36 29.67 18.06
N ILE A 278 8.61 29.92 17.66
CA ILE A 278 9.56 28.86 17.31
C ILE A 278 9.84 28.00 18.54
N ARG A 279 10.19 28.60 19.69
CA ARG A 279 10.41 27.86 20.94
C ARG A 279 9.20 27.06 21.39
N GLU A 280 8.01 27.66 21.31
CA GLU A 280 6.75 27.00 21.65
C GLU A 280 6.46 25.79 20.76
N ARG A 281 6.84 25.86 19.48
CA ARG A 281 6.69 24.78 18.52
C ARG A 281 7.74 23.68 18.70
N MET A 282 8.98 24.04 19.04
CA MET A 282 10.12 23.12 19.15
C MET A 282 10.13 22.30 20.44
N THR A 283 9.03 21.60 20.70
CA THR A 283 8.87 20.76 21.88
C THR A 283 9.61 19.41 21.73
N PRO A 284 9.98 18.74 22.83
CA PRO A 284 10.49 17.37 22.80
C PRO A 284 9.57 16.40 22.03
N GLU A 285 8.26 16.62 22.11
CA GLU A 285 7.24 15.84 21.42
C GLU A 285 7.34 16.00 19.90
N LEU A 286 7.55 17.21 19.37
CA LEU A 286 7.73 17.44 17.92
C LEU A 286 8.93 16.65 17.38
N TYR A 287 10.06 16.73 18.07
CA TYR A 287 11.26 15.98 17.68
C TYR A 287 11.01 14.47 17.70
N LYS A 288 10.26 13.99 18.70
CA LYS A 288 9.89 12.59 18.79
C LYS A 288 8.97 12.18 17.64
N GLU A 289 7.96 12.97 17.31
CA GLU A 289 7.02 12.73 16.22
C GLU A 289 7.71 12.64 14.86
N VAL A 290 8.59 13.59 14.53
CA VAL A 290 9.37 13.56 13.27
C VAL A 290 10.22 12.29 13.20
N ALA A 291 10.87 11.94 14.31
CA ALA A 291 11.63 10.71 14.38
C ALA A 291 10.73 9.47 14.29
N ASP A 292 9.51 9.50 14.83
CA ASP A 292 8.55 8.39 14.86
C ASP A 292 8.05 8.12 13.44
N TYR A 293 7.51 9.14 12.78
CA TYR A 293 7.05 9.05 11.39
C TYR A 293 8.15 8.59 10.44
N ARG A 294 9.36 9.12 10.57
CA ARG A 294 10.47 8.70 9.71
C ARG A 294 10.90 7.27 9.97
N GLY A 295 11.03 6.88 11.24
CA GLY A 295 11.40 5.52 11.61
C GLY A 295 10.38 4.50 11.12
N TRP A 296 9.08 4.77 11.33
CA TRP A 296 8.00 3.91 10.86
C TRP A 296 7.93 3.86 9.33
N GLY A 297 8.04 5.00 8.65
CA GLY A 297 8.04 5.04 7.18
C GLY A 297 9.15 4.19 6.57
N LEU A 298 10.37 4.30 7.09
CA LEU A 298 11.51 3.49 6.63
C LEU A 298 11.33 2.00 6.93
N GLN A 299 10.85 1.66 8.13
CA GLN A 299 10.59 0.26 8.51
C GLN A 299 9.55 -0.38 7.58
N ILE A 300 8.42 0.30 7.34
CA ILE A 300 7.37 -0.19 6.43
C ILE A 300 7.93 -0.41 5.02
N LEU A 301 8.79 0.48 4.52
CA LEU A 301 9.37 0.34 3.18
C LEU A 301 10.35 -0.85 3.10
N GLU A 302 11.15 -1.06 4.15
CA GLU A 302 12.03 -2.24 4.27
C GLU A 302 11.20 -3.54 4.32
N ASP A 303 10.19 -3.58 5.18
CA ASP A 303 9.26 -4.70 5.29
C ASP A 303 8.52 -4.98 3.97
N THR A 304 8.10 -3.92 3.26
CA THR A 304 7.45 -4.07 1.97
C THR A 304 8.40 -4.59 0.90
N LEU A 305 9.67 -4.19 0.96
CA LEU A 305 10.69 -4.73 0.06
C LEU A 305 10.88 -6.23 0.30
N ASP A 306 10.97 -6.67 1.55
CA ASP A 306 11.06 -8.08 1.89
C ASP A 306 9.85 -8.88 1.40
N VAL A 307 8.64 -8.34 1.59
CA VAL A 307 7.39 -8.94 1.08
C VAL A 307 7.42 -9.03 -0.45
N LYS A 308 7.85 -7.97 -1.16
CA LYS A 308 7.99 -7.97 -2.62
C LYS A 308 8.99 -9.02 -3.11
N LEU A 309 10.14 -9.11 -2.45
CA LEU A 309 11.17 -10.10 -2.79
C LEU A 309 10.66 -11.52 -2.57
N GLN A 310 9.95 -11.76 -1.47
CA GLN A 310 9.31 -13.05 -1.21
C GLN A 310 8.25 -13.37 -2.28
N HIS A 311 7.41 -12.40 -2.66
CA HIS A 311 6.39 -12.59 -3.68
C HIS A 311 6.99 -12.96 -5.05
N ILE A 312 8.07 -12.29 -5.45
CA ILE A 312 8.81 -12.61 -6.68
C ILE A 312 9.44 -14.00 -6.59
N ALA A 313 10.06 -14.34 -5.46
CA ALA A 313 10.70 -15.64 -5.27
C ALA A 313 9.69 -16.80 -5.27
N ASP A 314 8.48 -16.56 -4.78
CA ASP A 314 7.41 -17.55 -4.74
C ASP A 314 6.83 -17.88 -6.13
N ASP A 315 6.97 -16.96 -7.10
CA ASP A 315 6.47 -17.09 -8.48
C ASP A 315 5.05 -17.69 -8.54
N PRO A 316 4.05 -16.94 -8.06
CA PRO A 316 2.75 -17.49 -7.68
C PRO A 316 1.94 -18.03 -8.86
N LEU A 317 2.23 -17.57 -10.09
CA LEU A 317 1.55 -18.02 -11.32
C LEU A 317 2.22 -19.20 -12.01
N ARG A 318 3.41 -19.62 -11.57
CA ARG A 318 4.14 -20.73 -12.21
C ARG A 318 3.37 -22.04 -12.24
N GLY A 319 2.63 -22.33 -11.18
CA GLY A 319 1.77 -23.52 -11.10
C GLY A 319 0.57 -23.44 -12.03
N MET A 320 0.03 -22.24 -12.22
CA MET A 320 -1.15 -21.96 -13.06
C MET A 320 -0.85 -22.23 -14.53
N GLU A 321 0.32 -21.83 -15.03
CA GLU A 321 0.71 -22.12 -16.41
C GLU A 321 0.74 -23.62 -16.70
N LYS A 322 1.37 -24.39 -15.81
CA LYS A 322 1.42 -25.87 -15.93
C LYS A 322 0.04 -26.50 -15.89
N ALA A 323 -0.84 -26.02 -14.99
CA ALA A 323 -2.21 -26.51 -14.88
C ALA A 323 -3.01 -26.18 -16.15
N LYS A 324 -2.90 -24.94 -16.66
CA LYS A 324 -3.52 -24.51 -17.91
C LYS A 324 -3.08 -25.38 -19.08
N ASP A 325 -1.78 -25.64 -19.22
CA ASP A 325 -1.25 -26.47 -20.31
C ASP A 325 -1.76 -27.91 -20.20
N SER A 326 -1.83 -28.47 -18.99
CA SER A 326 -2.44 -29.79 -18.77
C SER A 326 -3.93 -29.82 -19.14
N MET A 327 -4.69 -28.77 -18.81
CA MET A 327 -6.10 -28.68 -19.19
C MET A 327 -6.27 -28.57 -20.71
N ILE A 328 -5.43 -27.79 -21.38
CA ILE A 328 -5.45 -27.66 -22.84
C ILE A 328 -5.15 -29.00 -23.50
N LEU A 329 -4.18 -29.77 -22.99
CA LEU A 329 -3.90 -31.12 -23.49
C LEU A 329 -5.12 -32.03 -23.32
N SER A 330 -5.77 -32.03 -22.16
CA SER A 330 -7.01 -32.80 -21.97
C SER A 330 -8.17 -32.32 -22.86
N ALA A 331 -8.26 -31.03 -23.15
CA ALA A 331 -9.23 -30.48 -24.10
C ALA A 331 -8.97 -30.96 -25.52
N VAL A 332 -7.69 -31.05 -25.91
CA VAL A 332 -7.27 -31.59 -27.21
C VAL A 332 -7.59 -33.07 -27.30
N ASP A 333 -7.30 -33.86 -26.26
CA ASP A 333 -7.65 -35.28 -26.20
C ASP A 333 -9.16 -35.48 -26.35
N ALA A 334 -9.97 -34.72 -25.60
CA ALA A 334 -11.44 -34.75 -25.70
C ALA A 334 -11.92 -34.41 -27.13
N ALA A 335 -11.42 -33.33 -27.71
CA ALA A 335 -11.78 -32.91 -29.07
C ALA A 335 -11.39 -33.95 -30.14
N PHE A 336 -10.25 -34.63 -29.97
CA PHE A 336 -9.87 -35.73 -30.86
C PHE A 336 -10.85 -36.89 -30.78
N HIS A 337 -11.31 -37.25 -29.59
CA HIS A 337 -12.30 -38.31 -29.44
C HIS A 337 -13.65 -37.92 -30.06
N ASP A 338 -14.12 -36.69 -29.82
CA ASP A 338 -15.36 -36.16 -30.41
C ASP A 338 -15.29 -36.16 -31.96
N ALA A 339 -14.14 -35.78 -32.53
CA ALA A 339 -13.93 -35.82 -33.98
C ALA A 339 -13.91 -37.26 -34.53
N THR A 340 -13.34 -38.21 -33.79
CA THR A 340 -13.40 -39.63 -34.19
C THR A 340 -14.81 -40.21 -34.11
N GLU A 341 -15.61 -39.80 -33.12
CA GLU A 341 -17.03 -40.17 -33.02
C GLU A 341 -17.81 -39.66 -34.22
N GLY A 342 -17.70 -38.37 -34.53
CA GLY A 342 -18.40 -37.78 -35.69
C GLY A 342 -18.07 -38.52 -36.99
N LYS A 343 -16.80 -38.89 -37.18
CA LYS A 343 -16.39 -39.68 -38.35
C LYS A 343 -16.91 -41.13 -38.32
N LEU A 344 -16.94 -41.77 -37.15
CA LEU A 344 -17.48 -43.12 -37.00
C LEU A 344 -18.98 -43.15 -37.28
N LEU A 345 -19.73 -42.17 -36.77
CA LEU A 345 -21.16 -41.99 -37.06
C LEU A 345 -21.40 -41.82 -38.57
N GLU A 346 -20.66 -40.93 -39.23
CA GLU A 346 -20.76 -40.71 -40.68
C GLU A 346 -20.50 -42.02 -41.46
N THR A 347 -19.43 -42.76 -41.14
CA THR A 347 -19.15 -44.05 -41.80
C THR A 347 -20.17 -45.15 -41.45
N SER A 348 -20.81 -45.07 -40.28
CA SER A 348 -21.85 -46.02 -39.87
C SER A 348 -23.14 -45.77 -40.64
N GLU A 349 -23.53 -44.51 -40.84
CA GLU A 349 -24.67 -44.12 -41.67
C GLU A 349 -24.46 -44.52 -43.14
N GLU A 350 -23.24 -44.33 -43.68
CA GLU A 350 -22.88 -44.80 -45.02
C GLU A 350 -23.01 -46.32 -45.15
N LEU A 351 -22.53 -47.08 -44.15
CA LEU A 351 -22.64 -48.54 -44.14
C LEU A 351 -24.09 -49.01 -44.00
N GLU A 352 -24.90 -48.35 -43.18
CA GLU A 352 -26.32 -48.66 -43.04
C GLU A 352 -27.04 -48.47 -44.38
N ALA A 353 -26.78 -47.37 -45.09
CA ALA A 353 -27.33 -47.12 -46.42
C ALA A 353 -26.88 -48.17 -47.46
N GLU A 354 -25.60 -48.58 -47.44
CA GLU A 354 -25.10 -49.63 -48.33
C GLU A 354 -25.76 -51.00 -48.05
N VAL A 355 -25.92 -51.35 -46.77
CA VAL A 355 -26.60 -52.58 -46.35
C VAL A 355 -28.07 -52.56 -46.76
N GLU A 356 -28.77 -51.44 -46.58
CA GLU A 356 -30.15 -51.28 -47.02
C GLU A 356 -30.27 -51.46 -48.55
N GLU A 357 -29.38 -50.85 -49.33
CA GLU A 357 -29.33 -51.09 -50.79
C GLU A 357 -29.11 -52.56 -51.15
N LEU A 358 -28.25 -53.28 -50.44
CA LEU A 358 -28.00 -54.70 -50.69
C LEU A 358 -29.21 -55.58 -50.33
N ILE A 359 -29.94 -55.22 -49.27
CA ILE A 359 -31.19 -55.90 -48.89
C ILE A 359 -32.27 -55.65 -49.94
N ASP A 360 -32.46 -54.41 -50.36
CA ASP A 360 -33.41 -54.04 -51.41
C ASP A 360 -33.14 -54.83 -52.70
N ARG A 361 -31.87 -54.88 -53.14
CA ARG A 361 -31.44 -55.66 -54.31
C ARG A 361 -31.66 -57.16 -54.15
N ARG A 362 -31.45 -57.72 -52.95
CA ARG A 362 -31.67 -59.15 -52.69
C ARG A 362 -33.17 -59.50 -52.71
N ASN A 363 -34.00 -58.58 -52.25
CA ASN A 363 -35.44 -58.76 -52.13
C ASN A 363 -36.21 -58.31 -53.39
N ASP A 364 -35.51 -57.96 -54.48
CA ASP A 364 -36.08 -57.42 -55.73
C ASP A 364 -37.02 -56.21 -55.49
N ILE A 365 -36.71 -55.38 -54.49
CA ILE A 365 -37.42 -54.13 -54.20
C ILE A 365 -36.76 -53.02 -55.02
N ASP A 366 -37.38 -52.63 -56.13
CA ASP A 366 -36.94 -51.47 -56.93
C ASP A 366 -37.39 -50.16 -56.27
N ARG A 367 -36.68 -49.72 -55.22
CA ARG A 367 -36.78 -48.31 -54.77
C ARG A 367 -36.08 -47.43 -55.79
N VAL A 368 -36.83 -46.59 -56.51
CA VAL A 368 -36.27 -45.64 -57.48
C VAL A 368 -35.49 -44.58 -56.69
N LYS A 369 -34.32 -44.15 -57.18
CA LYS A 369 -33.47 -43.13 -56.50
C LYS A 369 -34.23 -41.85 -56.11
N GLU A 370 -35.30 -41.52 -56.83
CA GLU A 370 -36.18 -40.37 -56.55
C GLU A 370 -36.96 -40.53 -55.24
N GLU A 371 -37.45 -41.73 -54.92
CA GLU A 371 -38.20 -41.99 -53.67
C GLU A 371 -37.29 -41.87 -52.43
N LYS A 372 -36.03 -42.31 -52.54
CA LYS A 372 -35.04 -42.17 -51.45
C LYS A 372 -34.59 -40.71 -51.25
N GLU A 373 -34.52 -39.89 -52.30
CA GLU A 373 -34.21 -38.46 -52.19
C GLU A 373 -35.40 -37.65 -51.63
N GLU A 374 -36.64 -38.05 -51.95
CA GLU A 374 -37.86 -37.44 -51.39
C GLU A 374 -38.02 -37.79 -49.90
N GLU A 375 -37.84 -39.05 -49.49
CA GLU A 375 -37.86 -39.44 -48.07
C GLU A 375 -36.77 -38.73 -47.25
N LYS A 376 -35.57 -38.54 -47.81
CA LYS A 376 -34.49 -37.81 -47.12
C LYS A 376 -34.80 -36.32 -46.96
N LYS A 377 -35.47 -35.70 -47.95
CA LYS A 377 -35.90 -34.30 -47.88
C LYS A 377 -37.06 -34.10 -46.90
N GLU A 378 -38.04 -34.99 -46.88
CA GLU A 378 -39.13 -34.93 -45.90
C GLU A 378 -38.57 -35.06 -44.46
N LEU A 379 -37.59 -35.92 -44.22
CA LEU A 379 -36.93 -36.08 -42.92
C LEU A 379 -36.00 -34.92 -42.51
N GLU A 380 -35.43 -34.18 -43.48
CA GLU A 380 -34.69 -32.93 -43.22
C GLU A 380 -35.67 -31.77 -42.94
N GLU A 381 -36.77 -31.67 -43.68
CA GLU A 381 -37.80 -30.64 -43.47
C GLU A 381 -38.55 -30.81 -42.13
N GLU A 382 -38.73 -32.05 -41.63
CA GLU A 382 -39.37 -32.31 -40.34
C GLU A 382 -38.44 -32.03 -39.13
N GLN A 383 -37.12 -32.02 -39.32
CA GLN A 383 -36.14 -31.64 -38.29
C GLN A 383 -35.91 -30.12 -38.23
N ASP A 384 -36.24 -29.40 -39.30
CA ASP A 384 -36.04 -27.95 -39.44
C ASP A 384 -37.33 -27.13 -39.21
N ASP A 385 -38.38 -27.70 -38.60
CA ASP A 385 -39.57 -26.93 -38.19
C ASP A 385 -39.40 -26.33 -36.78
N PRO A 386 -38.98 -25.05 -36.65
CA PRO A 386 -39.01 -24.38 -35.36
C PRO A 386 -40.48 -24.14 -35.00
N LEU A 387 -40.98 -24.91 -34.03
CA LEU A 387 -42.18 -24.56 -33.27
C LEU A 387 -42.16 -23.07 -32.90
N HIS A 388 -42.89 -22.29 -33.69
CA HIS A 388 -43.16 -20.87 -33.45
C HIS A 388 -43.88 -20.76 -32.10
N PRO A 389 -43.39 -19.97 -31.13
CA PRO A 389 -44.23 -19.53 -30.03
C PRO A 389 -45.26 -18.56 -30.61
N GLU A 390 -46.51 -19.00 -30.76
CA GLU A 390 -47.64 -18.14 -31.09
C GLU A 390 -47.72 -16.97 -30.09
N GLU A 391 -47.46 -15.76 -30.59
CA GLU A 391 -47.91 -14.51 -29.98
C GLU A 391 -49.44 -14.50 -30.02
N TYR A 392 -50.09 -14.78 -28.89
CA TYR A 392 -51.49 -14.45 -28.69
C TYR A 392 -51.62 -12.98 -28.27
N LEU A 393 -51.95 -12.12 -29.23
CA LEU A 393 -52.65 -10.86 -28.99
C LEU A 393 -53.78 -10.70 -30.01
N GLU A 394 -54.99 -11.09 -29.63
CA GLU A 394 -56.25 -10.43 -30.01
C GLU A 394 -57.17 -10.53 -28.78
N GLU A 395 -57.40 -9.43 -28.07
CA GLU A 395 -58.58 -8.57 -28.26
C GLU A 395 -59.89 -9.36 -28.17
N GLU A 396 -60.47 -9.41 -26.97
CA GLU A 396 -61.92 -9.52 -26.81
C GLU A 396 -62.47 -8.21 -26.24
N THR A 397 -63.54 -7.78 -26.90
CA THR A 397 -64.49 -6.69 -26.68
C THR A 397 -65.00 -6.48 -25.26
#